data_AF-A0A482VY21-F1
#
_entry.id   AF-A0A482VY21-F1
#
_cell.length_a   1.000
_cell.length_b   1.000
_cell.length_c   1.000
_cell.angle_alpha   90.00
_cell.angle_beta   90.00
_cell.angle_gamma   90.00
#
_symmetry.space_group_name_H-M   'P 1'
#
loop_
_entity.id
_entity.type
_entity.pdbx_description
1 polymer ?
#
loop_
_entity_poly.entity_id
_entity_poly.type
_entity_poly.pdbx_seq_one_letter_code
_entity_poly.pdbx_strand_id
1 'polypeptide(L)'
;MSEVTKNNFKEKLPDIRRSLEKSKFISLDLEFSALHPLQNQAPRERYAKLRMNLLKVIPLQVGITAFRFDNDTNDYFGEFAYLGIPYLSTEDEVELRQQLKSNNLVGENCHLRSEFDDVVKIYFPVVNKWYNSCKSGDFLEIEDIIKKYKHFYEIVFFIHKHLRKSYSQYKQLTHQLFPVIFDTKTVYYELRTTIPKEKLPEETSLEALFHYFKDGLGRHLMLDSSAIECNVEQKNFDSYHEAGWDSFCAGYIFIRMAYYNISLSQHYAKSKKFVASEVISGLSHYKNCVNVIRGATAHI
;
A
#
# COMPACT_ATOMS: atom_id res chain seq x y z
N MET A 1 14.17 -7.67 -5.34
CA MET A 1 13.29 -7.04 -4.36
C MET A 1 14.24 -6.73 -3.24
N SER A 2 14.37 -5.48 -2.82
CA SER A 2 15.14 -5.22 -1.61
C SER A 2 14.17 -5.39 -0.46
N GLU A 3 14.28 -6.50 0.25
CA GLU A 3 13.61 -6.66 1.54
C GLU A 3 14.19 -5.60 2.48
N VAL A 4 13.35 -4.65 2.93
CA VAL A 4 13.73 -3.62 3.89
C VAL A 4 13.12 -3.98 5.24
N THR A 5 13.98 -4.25 6.21
CA THR A 5 13.63 -4.62 7.58
C THR A 5 14.23 -3.62 8.56
N LYS A 6 13.90 -3.76 9.85
CA LYS A 6 14.51 -2.95 10.92
C LYS A 6 16.05 -2.95 10.89
N ASN A 7 16.66 -4.04 10.42
CA ASN A 7 18.11 -4.24 10.47
C ASN A 7 18.86 -3.51 9.33
N ASN A 8 18.23 -3.33 8.17
CA ASN A 8 18.88 -2.75 6.99
C ASN A 8 18.22 -1.43 6.52
N PHE A 9 17.16 -0.96 7.20
CA PHE A 9 16.44 0.26 6.81
C PHE A 9 17.35 1.48 6.66
N LYS A 10 18.26 1.73 7.63
CA LYS A 10 19.18 2.88 7.57
C LYS A 10 20.12 2.82 6.38
N GLU A 11 20.59 1.63 6.03
CA GLU A 11 21.47 1.39 4.88
C GLU A 11 20.72 1.57 3.55
N LYS A 12 19.48 1.09 3.47
CA LYS A 12 18.64 1.16 2.27
C LYS A 12 17.96 2.51 2.06
N LEU A 13 17.86 3.34 3.09
CA LEU A 13 17.17 4.63 3.05
C LEU A 13 17.63 5.55 1.90
N PRO A 14 18.94 5.70 1.59
CA PRO A 14 19.38 6.49 0.44
C PRO A 14 18.89 5.95 -0.90
N ASP A 15 18.87 4.62 -1.07
CA ASP A 15 18.39 3.97 -2.29
C ASP A 15 16.88 4.12 -2.44
N ILE A 16 16.12 3.95 -1.35
CA ILE A 16 14.68 4.16 -1.31
C ILE A 16 14.34 5.60 -1.72
N ARG A 17 15.01 6.59 -1.12
CA ARG A 17 14.81 8.01 -1.47
C ARG A 17 15.07 8.27 -2.94
N ARG A 18 16.20 7.78 -3.45
CA ARG A 18 16.58 7.94 -4.86
C ARG A 18 15.55 7.30 -5.80
N SER A 19 15.02 6.13 -5.46
CA SER A 19 14.01 5.44 -6.25
C SER A 19 12.68 6.22 -6.28
N LEU A 20 12.23 6.71 -5.11
CA LEU A 20 11.03 7.54 -4.99
C LEU A 20 11.16 8.86 -5.79
N GLU A 21 12.30 9.54 -5.68
CA GLU A 21 12.57 10.81 -6.41
C GLU A 21 12.57 10.64 -7.93
N LYS A 22 13.05 9.49 -8.44
CA LYS A 22 13.10 9.20 -9.88
C LYS A 22 11.79 8.64 -10.44
N SER A 23 10.89 8.19 -9.58
CA SER A 23 9.62 7.58 -9.99
C SER A 23 8.66 8.58 -10.62
N LYS A 24 7.81 8.11 -11.54
CA LYS A 24 6.67 8.86 -12.06
C LYS A 24 5.46 8.75 -11.16
N PHE A 25 5.32 7.60 -10.51
CA PHE A 25 4.32 7.33 -9.49
C PHE A 25 4.80 6.16 -8.63
N ILE A 26 4.15 6.00 -7.47
CA ILE A 26 4.33 4.85 -6.62
C ILE A 26 3.04 4.04 -6.58
N SER A 27 3.18 2.73 -6.50
CA SER A 27 2.09 1.82 -6.17
C SER A 27 2.30 1.29 -4.76
N LEU A 28 1.20 1.11 -4.03
CA LEU A 28 1.20 0.72 -2.62
C LEU A 28 0.27 -0.46 -2.41
N ASP A 29 0.72 -1.41 -1.62
CA ASP A 29 -0.14 -2.44 -1.04
C ASP A 29 0.24 -2.67 0.44
N LEU A 30 -0.73 -3.10 1.25
CA LEU A 30 -0.57 -3.24 2.69
C LEU A 30 -1.13 -4.58 3.16
N GLU A 31 -0.30 -5.32 3.87
CA GLU A 31 -0.74 -6.49 4.62
C GLU A 31 -1.13 -6.09 6.03
N PHE A 32 -2.31 -6.51 6.50
CA PHE A 32 -2.80 -6.16 7.83
C PHE A 32 -2.82 -7.35 8.78
N SER A 33 -2.74 -7.04 10.06
CA SER A 33 -2.75 -7.98 11.18
C SER A 33 -4.04 -8.81 11.28
N ALA A 34 -5.14 -8.29 10.75
CA ALA A 34 -6.39 -9.03 10.59
C ALA A 34 -7.26 -8.37 9.51
N LEU A 35 -8.10 -9.17 8.87
CA LEU A 35 -9.21 -8.69 8.06
C LEU A 35 -10.50 -8.90 8.83
N HIS A 36 -11.24 -7.82 9.08
CA HIS A 36 -12.55 -7.87 9.73
C HIS A 36 -13.63 -7.47 8.73
N PRO A 37 -14.22 -8.44 8.00
CA PRO A 37 -15.20 -8.15 6.96
C PRO A 37 -16.43 -7.45 7.57
N LEU A 38 -16.81 -6.31 6.98
CA LEU A 38 -18.02 -5.57 7.36
C LEU A 38 -19.22 -6.03 6.52
N GLN A 39 -20.38 -6.18 7.16
CA GLN A 39 -21.67 -6.43 6.48
C GLN A 39 -22.17 -5.20 5.70
N ASN A 40 -23.14 -5.40 4.80
CA ASN A 40 -23.69 -4.35 3.93
C ASN A 40 -24.36 -3.24 4.74
N GLN A 41 -23.88 -1.99 4.59
CA GLN A 41 -24.35 -0.81 5.32
C GLN A 41 -24.16 0.48 4.52
N ALA A 42 -24.86 1.55 4.93
CA ALA A 42 -24.73 2.88 4.33
C ALA A 42 -23.30 3.43 4.43
N PRO A 43 -22.79 4.20 3.44
CA PRO A 43 -21.39 4.61 3.35
C PRO A 43 -20.82 5.31 4.60
N ARG A 44 -21.58 6.21 5.24
CA ARG A 44 -21.12 6.98 6.41
C ARG A 44 -20.96 6.09 7.66
N GLU A 45 -21.92 5.21 7.90
CA GLU A 45 -21.86 4.23 8.99
C GLU A 45 -20.76 3.20 8.75
N ARG A 46 -20.58 2.81 7.49
CA ARG A 46 -19.49 1.94 7.05
C ARG A 46 -18.12 2.58 7.30
N TYR A 47 -17.91 3.85 6.94
CA TYR A 47 -16.67 4.56 7.23
C TYR A 47 -16.39 4.61 8.73
N ALA A 48 -17.40 4.92 9.56
CA ALA A 48 -17.25 4.93 11.01
C ALA A 48 -16.84 3.56 11.56
N LYS A 49 -17.48 2.47 11.11
CA LYS A 49 -17.12 1.10 11.53
C LYS A 49 -15.77 0.63 10.98
N LEU A 50 -15.46 0.94 9.72
CA LEU A 50 -14.16 0.65 9.12
C LEU A 50 -13.07 1.37 9.91
N ARG A 51 -13.25 2.64 10.22
CA ARG A 51 -12.36 3.41 11.08
C ARG A 51 -12.19 2.74 12.45
N MET A 52 -13.28 2.33 13.10
CA MET A 52 -13.21 1.62 14.39
C MET A 52 -12.51 0.25 14.29
N ASN A 53 -12.64 -0.45 13.16
CA ASN A 53 -11.92 -1.69 12.89
C ASN A 53 -10.44 -1.44 12.57
N LEU A 54 -10.11 -0.38 11.82
CA LEU A 54 -8.75 0.07 11.55
C LEU A 54 -8.00 0.47 12.82
N LEU A 55 -8.70 0.92 13.86
CA LEU A 55 -8.10 1.11 15.19
C LEU A 55 -7.71 -0.21 15.87
N LYS A 56 -8.25 -1.35 15.43
CA LYS A 56 -7.96 -2.68 16.00
C LYS A 56 -6.87 -3.42 15.24
N VAL A 57 -6.67 -3.07 13.97
CA VAL A 57 -5.68 -3.71 13.08
C VAL A 57 -4.46 -2.83 12.87
N ILE A 58 -3.34 -3.46 12.56
CA ILE A 58 -2.12 -2.77 12.23
C ILE A 58 -1.67 -3.22 10.84
N PRO A 59 -1.04 -2.36 10.02
CA PRO A 59 -0.25 -2.89 8.92
C PRO A 59 0.84 -3.78 9.52
N LEU A 60 1.28 -4.79 8.80
CA LEU A 60 2.40 -5.67 9.13
C LEU A 60 3.49 -5.54 8.08
N GLN A 61 3.06 -5.42 6.83
CA GLN A 61 3.94 -5.15 5.69
C GLN A 61 3.44 -3.95 4.92
N VAL A 62 4.37 -3.18 4.38
CA VAL A 62 4.12 -2.08 3.46
C VAL A 62 4.87 -2.38 2.17
N GLY A 63 4.14 -2.74 1.12
CA GLY A 63 4.69 -2.89 -0.21
C GLY A 63 4.69 -1.58 -0.95
N ILE A 64 5.86 -1.16 -1.43
CA ILE A 64 5.99 0.01 -2.31
C ILE A 64 6.72 -0.41 -3.57
N THR A 65 6.13 -0.08 -4.72
CA THR A 65 6.82 -0.15 -6.00
C THR A 65 6.91 1.24 -6.60
N ALA A 66 8.14 1.70 -6.81
CA ALA A 66 8.44 2.95 -7.49
C ALA A 66 8.57 2.68 -8.99
N PHE A 67 7.66 3.22 -9.79
CA PHE A 67 7.68 3.04 -11.25
C PHE A 67 8.40 4.23 -11.89
N ARG A 68 9.59 3.98 -12.45
CA ARG A 68 10.26 4.94 -13.33
C ARG A 68 9.89 4.68 -14.78
N PHE A 69 9.98 5.72 -15.60
CA PHE A 69 9.82 5.63 -17.05
C PHE A 69 11.12 6.04 -17.71
N ASP A 70 11.61 5.21 -18.63
CA ASP A 70 12.79 5.47 -19.44
C ASP A 70 12.34 6.02 -20.80
N ASN A 71 12.77 7.24 -21.13
CA ASN A 71 12.38 7.88 -22.38
C ASN A 71 13.13 7.31 -23.59
N ASP A 72 14.31 6.72 -23.39
CA ASP A 72 15.15 6.23 -24.48
C ASP A 72 14.62 4.89 -24.99
N THR A 73 14.25 3.99 -24.07
CA THR A 73 13.63 2.70 -24.42
C THR A 73 12.10 2.80 -24.56
N ASN A 74 11.50 3.85 -24.01
CA ASN A 74 10.04 4.04 -23.90
C ASN A 74 9.38 2.95 -23.03
N ASP A 75 10.03 2.54 -21.95
CA ASP A 75 9.58 1.48 -21.05
C ASP A 75 9.44 1.92 -19.60
N TYR A 76 8.61 1.20 -18.86
CA TYR A 76 8.48 1.35 -17.43
C TYR A 76 9.34 0.31 -16.70
N PHE A 77 9.93 0.73 -15.59
CA PHE A 77 10.67 -0.16 -14.70
C PHE A 77 10.13 0.01 -13.28
N GLY A 78 9.65 -1.09 -12.71
CA GLY A 78 9.24 -1.16 -11.31
C GLY A 78 10.44 -1.50 -10.43
N GLU A 79 10.77 -0.60 -9.50
CA GLU A 79 11.74 -0.84 -8.44
C GLU A 79 10.99 -1.08 -7.12
N PHE A 80 11.25 -2.24 -6.51
CA PHE A 80 10.51 -2.71 -5.35
C PHE A 80 11.23 -2.33 -4.07
N ALA A 81 10.53 -1.61 -3.21
CA ALA A 81 10.87 -1.40 -1.82
C ALA A 81 9.81 -2.08 -0.96
N TYR A 82 10.14 -3.26 -0.44
CA TYR A 82 9.35 -3.88 0.60
C TYR A 82 9.74 -3.27 1.94
N LEU A 83 8.81 -2.60 2.60
CA LEU A 83 8.97 -2.05 3.93
C LEU A 83 8.24 -2.96 4.92
N GLY A 84 8.97 -3.89 5.53
CA GLY A 84 8.56 -4.40 6.83
C GLY A 84 8.45 -3.21 7.79
N ILE A 85 7.45 -3.19 8.66
CA ILE A 85 7.34 -2.07 9.60
C ILE A 85 8.62 -2.05 10.44
N PRO A 86 9.28 -0.89 10.64
CA PRO A 86 10.65 -0.79 11.17
C PRO A 86 10.88 -1.35 12.58
N TYR A 87 9.87 -1.96 13.21
CA TYR A 87 9.99 -2.67 14.47
C TYR A 87 9.80 -4.19 14.39
N LEU A 88 9.51 -4.79 13.22
CA LEU A 88 9.36 -6.23 13.04
C LEU A 88 10.47 -6.79 12.14
N SER A 89 11.07 -7.92 12.53
CA SER A 89 11.73 -8.82 11.57
C SER A 89 10.70 -9.72 10.88
N THR A 90 11.14 -10.47 9.87
CA THR A 90 10.31 -11.45 9.16
C THR A 90 9.87 -12.57 10.09
N GLU A 91 10.74 -13.02 11.00
CA GLU A 91 10.39 -14.00 12.05
C GLU A 91 9.37 -13.42 13.05
N ASP A 92 9.63 -12.20 13.54
CA ASP A 92 8.71 -11.50 14.46
C ASP A 92 7.31 -11.34 13.83
N GLU A 93 7.26 -11.06 12.52
CA GLU A 93 6.00 -10.93 11.77
C GLU A 93 5.23 -12.24 11.70
N VAL A 94 5.91 -13.35 11.38
CA VAL A 94 5.29 -14.68 11.30
C VAL A 94 4.73 -15.09 12.66
N GLU A 95 5.49 -14.91 13.74
CA GLU A 95 5.06 -15.23 15.09
C GLU A 95 3.88 -14.35 15.52
N LEU A 96 3.97 -13.04 15.29
CA LEU A 96 2.90 -12.09 15.55
C LEU A 96 1.60 -12.49 14.83
N ARG A 97 1.67 -12.90 13.55
CA ARG A 97 0.50 -13.38 12.79
C ARG A 97 -0.10 -14.63 13.41
N GLN A 98 0.71 -15.58 13.88
CA GLN A 98 0.22 -16.79 14.55
C GLN A 98 -0.47 -16.46 15.88
N GLN A 99 0.16 -15.64 16.71
CA GLN A 99 -0.38 -15.22 18.01
C GLN A 99 -1.66 -14.37 17.88
N LEU A 100 -1.80 -13.59 16.80
CA LEU A 100 -3.04 -12.85 16.50
C LEU A 100 -4.17 -13.78 16.05
N LYS A 101 -3.87 -14.84 15.28
CA LYS A 101 -4.86 -15.85 14.87
C LYS A 101 -5.37 -16.68 16.06
N SER A 102 -4.51 -16.96 17.04
CA SER A 102 -4.89 -17.69 18.25
C SER A 102 -5.55 -16.82 19.32
N ASN A 103 -5.73 -15.52 19.08
CA ASN A 103 -6.27 -14.54 20.03
C ASN A 103 -5.42 -14.36 21.32
N ASN A 104 -4.18 -14.86 21.34
CA ASN A 104 -3.29 -14.81 22.50
C ASN A 104 -2.77 -13.38 22.81
N LEU A 105 -2.80 -12.49 21.82
CA LEU A 105 -2.35 -11.09 21.95
C LEU A 105 -3.47 -10.10 22.28
N VAL A 106 -4.69 -10.54 22.55
CA VAL A 106 -5.81 -9.61 22.77
C VAL A 106 -6.42 -9.83 24.16
N GLY A 107 -6.24 -8.85 25.05
CA GLY A 107 -6.96 -8.80 26.33
C GLY A 107 -6.15 -9.31 27.52
N GLU A 108 -6.80 -10.09 28.40
CA GLU A 108 -6.26 -10.61 29.67
C GLU A 108 -5.15 -11.65 29.48
N ASN A 109 -5.02 -12.21 28.27
CA ASN A 109 -4.02 -13.23 27.93
C ASN A 109 -2.68 -12.66 27.46
N CYS A 110 -2.50 -11.33 27.48
CA CYS A 110 -1.21 -10.74 27.16
C CYS A 110 -0.26 -10.93 28.34
N HIS A 111 0.69 -11.86 28.22
CA HIS A 111 1.72 -12.13 29.24
C HIS A 111 2.57 -10.91 29.60
N LEU A 112 2.57 -9.86 28.77
CA LEU A 112 3.36 -8.63 28.96
C LEU A 112 2.51 -7.44 29.42
N ARG A 113 1.35 -7.68 30.04
CA ARG A 113 0.40 -6.60 30.38
C ARG A 113 1.00 -5.60 31.38
N SER A 114 1.71 -6.08 32.39
CA SER A 114 2.43 -5.26 33.36
C SER A 114 3.49 -4.37 32.70
N GLU A 115 4.29 -4.96 31.82
CA GLU A 115 5.35 -4.30 31.08
C GLU A 115 4.78 -3.24 30.15
N PHE A 116 3.64 -3.52 29.50
CA PHE A 116 2.93 -2.56 28.69
C PHE A 116 2.42 -1.37 29.53
N ASP A 117 1.79 -1.63 30.68
CA ASP A 117 1.27 -0.58 31.54
C ASP A 117 2.40 0.34 32.06
N ASP A 118 3.55 -0.23 32.42
CA ASP A 118 4.76 0.52 32.79
C ASP A 118 5.27 1.39 31.65
N VAL A 119 5.32 0.84 30.43
CA VAL A 119 5.73 1.58 29.24
C VAL A 119 4.79 2.74 28.97
N VAL A 120 3.47 2.52 29.00
CA VAL A 120 2.48 3.57 28.79
C VAL A 120 2.63 4.67 29.84
N LYS A 121 2.81 4.31 31.11
CA LYS A 121 2.97 5.28 32.21
C LYS A 121 4.20 6.17 32.00
N ILE A 122 5.32 5.62 31.54
CA ILE A 122 6.56 6.37 31.32
C ILE A 122 6.46 7.23 30.05
N TYR A 123 5.92 6.68 28.96
CA TYR A 123 6.04 7.30 27.64
C TYR A 123 4.89 8.19 27.24
N PHE A 124 3.69 7.90 27.72
CA PHE A 124 2.53 8.68 27.35
C PHE A 124 2.72 10.18 27.63
N PRO A 125 3.28 10.61 28.78
CA PRO A 125 3.55 12.03 29.03
C PRO A 125 4.56 12.64 28.03
N VAL A 126 5.63 11.91 27.70
CA VAL A 126 6.69 12.36 26.77
C VAL A 126 6.13 12.55 25.37
N VAL A 127 5.45 11.51 24.85
CA VAL A 127 4.86 11.55 23.52
C VAL A 127 3.76 12.60 23.44
N ASN A 128 2.93 12.73 24.47
CA ASN A 128 1.86 13.73 24.49
C ASN A 128 2.42 15.15 24.51
N LYS A 129 3.48 15.42 25.27
CA LYS A 129 4.15 16.73 25.26
C LYS A 129 4.73 17.05 23.88
N TRP A 130 5.46 16.11 23.29
CA TRP A 130 6.00 16.27 21.94
C TRP A 130 4.90 16.49 20.91
N TYR A 131 3.87 15.65 20.92
CA TYR A 131 2.76 15.70 19.98
C TYR A 131 2.02 17.04 19.96
N ASN A 132 1.83 17.66 21.13
CA ASN A 132 1.17 18.96 21.24
C ASN A 132 2.07 20.14 20.83
N SER A 133 3.35 19.92 20.55
CA SER A 133 4.32 20.97 20.22
C SER A 133 5.12 20.73 18.94
N CYS A 134 5.01 19.56 18.32
CA CYS A 134 5.79 19.19 17.14
C CYS A 134 5.30 19.90 15.86
N LYS A 135 6.22 20.07 14.92
CA LYS A 135 6.00 20.62 13.58
C LYS A 135 6.13 19.53 12.53
N SER A 136 5.64 19.81 11.31
CA SER A 136 5.81 18.90 10.17
C SER A 136 7.29 18.66 9.90
N GLY A 137 7.71 17.39 9.86
CA GLY A 137 9.10 16.98 9.69
C GLY A 137 9.85 16.71 10.99
N ASP A 138 9.30 17.09 12.16
CA ASP A 138 9.90 16.71 13.45
C ASP A 138 9.75 15.21 13.69
N PHE A 139 10.73 14.62 14.37
CA PHE A 139 10.69 13.23 14.81
C PHE A 139 11.01 13.15 16.31
N LEU A 140 10.37 12.19 16.99
CA LEU A 140 10.68 11.82 18.36
C LEU A 140 11.29 10.42 18.33
N GLU A 141 12.56 10.32 18.70
CA GLU A 141 13.20 9.04 18.91
C GLU A 141 13.04 8.61 20.37
N ILE A 142 12.63 7.35 20.54
CA ILE A 142 12.27 6.75 21.82
C ILE A 142 13.29 5.63 22.12
N GLU A 143 14.57 6.00 22.11
CA GLU A 143 15.67 5.03 22.12
C GLU A 143 15.63 4.10 23.33
N ASP A 144 15.24 4.59 24.51
CA ASP A 144 15.27 3.79 25.73
C ASP A 144 14.26 2.63 25.70
N ILE A 145 13.05 2.83 25.14
CA ILE A 145 12.12 1.71 24.89
C ILE A 145 12.69 0.82 23.82
N ILE A 146 13.14 1.39 22.70
CA ILE A 146 13.57 0.57 21.58
C ILE A 146 14.70 -0.33 22.05
N LYS A 147 15.66 0.18 22.83
CA LYS A 147 16.75 -0.61 23.42
C LYS A 147 16.25 -1.63 24.45
N LYS A 148 15.36 -1.23 25.37
CA LYS A 148 14.85 -2.10 26.45
C LYS A 148 13.95 -3.22 25.93
N TYR A 149 13.14 -2.93 24.92
CA TYR A 149 12.09 -3.81 24.40
C TYR A 149 12.32 -4.25 22.95
N LYS A 150 13.53 -4.09 22.39
CA LYS A 150 13.86 -4.53 21.01
C LYS A 150 13.57 -6.00 20.73
N HIS A 151 13.55 -6.82 21.78
CA HIS A 151 13.28 -8.26 21.71
C HIS A 151 11.81 -8.63 22.00
N PHE A 152 10.97 -7.64 22.37
CA PHE A 152 9.55 -7.82 22.67
C PHE A 152 8.73 -7.06 21.62
N TYR A 153 8.63 -7.63 20.42
CA TYR A 153 7.95 -7.00 19.29
C TYR A 153 6.47 -6.72 19.59
N GLU A 154 5.85 -7.49 20.50
CA GLU A 154 4.48 -7.32 20.98
C GLU A 154 4.30 -6.01 21.74
N ILE A 155 5.26 -5.62 22.57
CA ILE A 155 5.21 -4.36 23.32
C ILE A 155 5.24 -3.18 22.34
N VAL A 156 6.13 -3.25 21.34
CA VAL A 156 6.21 -2.22 20.30
C VAL A 156 4.91 -2.17 19.47
N PHE A 157 4.35 -3.34 19.12
CA PHE A 157 3.03 -3.47 18.49
C PHE A 157 1.94 -2.74 19.28
N PHE A 158 1.83 -2.97 20.60
CA PHE A 158 0.78 -2.35 21.42
C PHE A 158 0.95 -0.84 21.55
N ILE A 159 2.20 -0.36 21.66
CA ILE A 159 2.50 1.08 21.67
C ILE A 159 2.00 1.70 20.36
N HIS A 160 2.40 1.16 19.21
CA HIS A 160 1.95 1.66 17.90
C HIS A 160 0.42 1.63 17.75
N LYS A 161 -0.24 0.59 18.28
CA LYS A 161 -1.71 0.50 18.29
C LYS A 161 -2.35 1.54 19.20
N HIS A 162 -1.78 1.81 20.37
CA HIS A 162 -2.29 2.78 21.34
C HIS A 162 -2.14 4.22 20.82
N LEU A 163 -0.94 4.59 20.33
CA LEU A 163 -0.67 5.93 19.80
C LEU A 163 -1.65 6.32 18.68
N ARG A 164 -1.92 5.42 17.72
CA ARG A 164 -2.84 5.68 16.61
C ARG A 164 -4.29 5.94 17.04
N LYS A 165 -4.72 5.32 18.14
CA LYS A 165 -6.06 5.56 18.70
C LYS A 165 -6.15 6.97 19.31
N SER A 166 -5.13 7.35 20.08
CA SER A 166 -5.14 8.54 20.91
C SER A 166 -5.01 9.86 20.13
N TYR A 167 -4.23 9.91 19.06
CA TYR A 167 -3.82 11.19 18.45
C TYR A 167 -4.63 11.58 17.20
N SER A 168 -5.25 12.77 17.21
CA SER A 168 -6.18 13.26 16.17
C SER A 168 -5.52 13.62 14.84
N GLN A 169 -4.39 14.33 14.86
CA GLN A 169 -3.56 14.63 13.69
C GLN A 169 -3.12 13.35 12.97
N TYR A 170 -2.77 12.27 13.68
CA TYR A 170 -2.46 10.97 13.04
C TYR A 170 -3.64 10.48 12.17
N LYS A 171 -4.87 10.84 12.55
CA LYS A 171 -6.12 10.48 11.87
C LYS A 171 -6.53 11.47 10.77
N GLN A 172 -5.80 12.58 10.57
CA GLN A 172 -6.12 13.64 9.59
C GLN A 172 -5.13 13.73 8.42
N LEU A 173 -4.03 12.95 8.44
CA LEU A 173 -2.90 13.14 7.55
C LEU A 173 -3.06 12.58 6.13
N THR A 174 -4.04 11.70 5.85
CA THR A 174 -4.06 10.93 4.60
C THR A 174 -4.06 11.80 3.34
N HIS A 175 -4.89 12.86 3.28
CA HIS A 175 -4.97 13.73 2.11
C HIS A 175 -3.75 14.66 1.97
N GLN A 176 -3.06 14.97 3.08
CA GLN A 176 -1.82 15.74 3.07
C GLN A 176 -0.64 14.89 2.60
N LEU A 177 -0.60 13.63 3.00
CA LEU A 177 0.46 12.68 2.63
C LEU A 177 0.31 12.19 1.18
N PHE A 178 -0.93 12.00 0.72
CA PHE A 178 -1.24 11.49 -0.61
C PHE A 178 -2.26 12.42 -1.29
N PRO A 179 -1.81 13.54 -1.88
CA PRO A 179 -2.70 14.52 -2.49
C PRO A 179 -3.41 13.99 -3.75
N VAL A 180 -2.82 12.98 -4.39
CA VAL A 180 -3.38 12.29 -5.57
C VAL A 180 -3.29 10.79 -5.34
N ILE A 181 -4.44 10.13 -5.32
CA ILE A 181 -4.57 8.67 -5.19
C ILE A 181 -5.35 8.15 -6.40
N PHE A 182 -4.95 7.00 -6.92
CA PHE A 182 -5.73 6.22 -7.87
C PHE A 182 -6.03 4.86 -7.26
N ASP A 183 -7.30 4.48 -7.25
CA ASP A 183 -7.71 3.12 -6.91
C ASP A 183 -7.84 2.31 -8.19
N THR A 184 -6.95 1.33 -8.37
CA THR A 184 -6.90 0.49 -9.57
C THR A 184 -8.18 -0.29 -9.79
N LYS A 185 -8.87 -0.67 -8.71
CA LYS A 185 -10.15 -1.36 -8.78
C LYS A 185 -11.22 -0.42 -9.32
N THR A 186 -11.32 0.81 -8.80
CA THR A 186 -12.25 1.83 -9.32
C THR A 186 -12.01 2.07 -10.81
N VAL A 187 -10.77 2.34 -11.20
CA VAL A 187 -10.40 2.62 -12.60
C VAL A 187 -10.79 1.44 -13.50
N TYR A 188 -10.50 0.21 -13.08
CA TYR A 188 -10.86 -0.98 -13.85
C TYR A 188 -12.38 -1.12 -14.03
N TYR A 189 -13.17 -0.95 -12.96
CA TYR A 189 -14.62 -1.11 -13.01
C TYR A 189 -15.31 -0.09 -13.91
N GLU A 190 -14.77 1.12 -14.03
CA GLU A 190 -15.26 2.13 -14.95
C GLU A 190 -14.86 1.78 -16.39
N LEU A 191 -13.58 1.49 -16.63
CA LEU A 191 -13.07 1.19 -17.98
C LEU A 191 -13.62 -0.11 -18.57
N ARG A 192 -13.89 -1.14 -17.76
CA ARG A 192 -14.38 -2.43 -18.24
C ARG A 192 -15.72 -2.33 -18.99
N THR A 193 -16.50 -1.27 -18.74
CA THR A 193 -17.78 -1.03 -19.44
C THR A 193 -17.57 -0.77 -20.94
N THR A 194 -16.37 -0.37 -21.33
CA THR A 194 -15.97 -0.10 -22.72
C THR A 194 -15.30 -1.30 -23.39
N ILE A 195 -14.91 -2.32 -22.62
CA ILE A 195 -14.20 -3.50 -23.14
C ILE A 195 -15.24 -4.48 -23.72
N PRO A 196 -15.04 -5.02 -24.94
CA PRO A 196 -15.92 -6.05 -25.50
C PRO A 196 -16.06 -7.26 -24.58
N LYS A 197 -17.27 -7.83 -24.47
CA LYS A 197 -17.58 -8.87 -23.48
C LYS A 197 -16.69 -10.10 -23.62
N GLU A 198 -16.37 -10.49 -24.85
CA GLU A 198 -15.49 -11.61 -25.19
C GLU A 198 -14.02 -11.38 -24.82
N LYS A 199 -13.64 -10.15 -24.50
CA LYS A 199 -12.29 -9.77 -24.05
C LYS A 199 -12.22 -9.51 -22.55
N LEU A 200 -13.32 -9.62 -21.81
CA LEU A 200 -13.31 -9.44 -20.36
C LEU A 200 -12.73 -10.67 -19.65
N PRO A 201 -11.98 -10.50 -18.54
CA PRO A 201 -11.58 -11.60 -17.70
C PRO A 201 -12.78 -12.13 -16.90
N GLU A 202 -12.75 -13.43 -16.58
CA GLU A 202 -13.77 -14.08 -15.74
C GLU A 202 -13.67 -13.64 -14.28
N GLU A 203 -12.44 -13.46 -13.79
CA GLU A 203 -12.15 -13.03 -12.42
C GLU A 203 -11.55 -11.63 -12.35
N THR A 204 -11.74 -10.96 -11.21
CA THR A 204 -11.28 -9.58 -10.97
C THR A 204 -10.47 -9.46 -9.68
N SER A 205 -9.86 -10.56 -9.24
CA SER A 205 -8.81 -10.53 -8.22
C SER A 205 -7.58 -9.81 -8.77
N LEU A 206 -6.69 -9.35 -7.88
CA LEU A 206 -5.46 -8.68 -8.29
C LEU A 206 -4.61 -9.57 -9.18
N GLU A 207 -4.41 -10.83 -8.77
CA GLU A 207 -3.73 -11.88 -9.51
C GLU A 207 -4.33 -12.11 -10.90
N ALA A 208 -5.65 -12.33 -10.98
CA ALA A 208 -6.31 -12.59 -12.26
C ALA A 208 -6.19 -11.39 -13.21
N LEU A 209 -6.37 -10.18 -12.70
CA LEU A 209 -6.22 -8.96 -13.51
C LEU A 209 -4.77 -8.74 -13.97
N PHE A 210 -3.80 -9.03 -13.12
CA PHE A 210 -2.39 -8.93 -13.48
C PHE A 210 -2.06 -9.87 -14.65
N HIS A 211 -2.39 -11.16 -14.54
CA HIS A 211 -2.17 -12.13 -15.62
C HIS A 211 -2.96 -11.79 -16.89
N TYR A 212 -4.20 -11.32 -16.73
CA TYR A 212 -5.03 -10.84 -17.85
C TYR A 212 -4.33 -9.75 -18.67
N PHE A 213 -3.71 -8.77 -18.01
CA PHE A 213 -3.02 -7.67 -18.68
C PHE A 213 -1.58 -8.01 -19.12
N LYS A 214 -0.89 -8.90 -18.39
CA LYS A 214 0.50 -9.28 -18.66
C LYS A 214 0.58 -10.24 -19.85
N ASP A 215 -0.12 -11.36 -19.77
CA ASP A 215 0.01 -12.49 -20.70
C ASP A 215 -1.32 -12.89 -21.36
N GLY A 216 -2.45 -12.36 -20.87
CA GLY A 216 -3.79 -12.66 -21.37
C GLY A 216 -4.33 -11.69 -22.43
N LEU A 217 -5.65 -11.75 -22.64
CA LEU A 217 -6.37 -10.94 -23.64
C LEU A 217 -6.25 -9.44 -23.41
N GLY A 218 -6.08 -9.00 -22.16
CA GLY A 218 -5.88 -7.62 -21.77
C GLY A 218 -4.64 -7.00 -22.41
N ARG A 219 -3.63 -7.83 -22.72
CA ARG A 219 -2.43 -7.38 -23.41
C ARG A 219 -2.73 -6.75 -24.78
N HIS A 220 -3.77 -7.25 -25.46
CA HIS A 220 -4.16 -6.84 -26.80
C HIS A 220 -5.15 -5.68 -26.85
N LEU A 221 -5.53 -5.11 -25.71
CA LEU A 221 -6.35 -3.90 -25.66
C LEU A 221 -5.59 -2.67 -26.17
N MET A 222 -4.25 -2.69 -26.07
CA MET A 222 -3.37 -1.68 -26.64
C MET A 222 -2.02 -2.33 -27.05
N LEU A 223 -1.87 -2.60 -28.34
CA LEU A 223 -0.69 -3.31 -28.89
C LEU A 223 0.62 -2.52 -28.74
N ASP A 224 0.56 -1.19 -28.85
CA ASP A 224 1.72 -0.30 -28.78
C ASP A 224 1.95 0.28 -27.37
N SER A 225 1.58 -0.47 -26.33
CA SER A 225 1.89 -0.09 -24.95
C SER A 225 3.35 -0.41 -24.61
N SER A 226 3.98 0.47 -23.83
CA SER A 226 5.35 0.29 -23.32
C SER A 226 5.54 -1.06 -22.63
N ALA A 227 6.76 -1.61 -22.72
CA ALA A 227 7.10 -2.71 -21.84
C ALA A 227 7.11 -2.23 -20.39
N ILE A 228 6.81 -3.15 -19.48
CA ILE A 228 6.84 -2.90 -18.04
C ILE A 228 7.69 -4.02 -17.45
N GLU A 229 8.88 -3.65 -17.01
CA GLU A 229 9.86 -4.57 -16.47
C GLU A 229 9.97 -4.46 -14.97
N CYS A 230 10.36 -5.57 -14.37
CA CYS A 230 10.64 -5.70 -12.96
C CYS A 230 12.16 -5.69 -12.81
N ASN A 231 12.73 -4.63 -12.20
CA ASN A 231 14.18 -4.45 -12.06
C ASN A 231 14.80 -5.35 -10.97
N VAL A 232 14.15 -6.47 -10.66
CA VAL A 232 14.45 -7.38 -9.58
C VAL A 232 14.67 -8.76 -10.17
N GLU A 233 15.73 -9.45 -9.74
CA GLU A 233 15.92 -10.87 -10.08
C GLU A 233 14.69 -11.68 -9.67
N GLN A 234 13.96 -12.20 -10.67
CA GLN A 234 12.67 -12.90 -10.53
C GLN A 234 12.73 -14.20 -9.71
N LYS A 235 13.92 -14.67 -9.32
CA LYS A 235 14.12 -16.07 -8.95
C LYS A 235 13.38 -16.57 -7.70
N ASN A 236 12.81 -15.72 -6.85
CA ASN A 236 12.17 -16.15 -5.59
C ASN A 236 10.85 -15.44 -5.22
N PHE A 237 10.24 -14.61 -6.09
CA PHE A 237 9.31 -13.56 -5.60
C PHE A 237 7.95 -13.46 -6.32
N ASP A 238 7.51 -14.54 -6.96
CA ASP A 238 6.14 -14.66 -7.50
C ASP A 238 5.15 -15.20 -6.44
N SER A 239 5.32 -14.82 -5.18
CA SER A 239 4.42 -15.18 -4.08
C SER A 239 3.36 -14.08 -3.90
N TYR A 240 2.17 -14.32 -4.44
CA TYR A 240 0.98 -13.56 -4.04
C TYR A 240 0.80 -13.60 -2.52
N HIS A 241 0.28 -12.51 -1.92
CA HIS A 241 0.25 -12.24 -0.48
C HIS A 241 1.56 -11.70 0.13
N GLU A 242 2.49 -11.25 -0.71
CA GLU A 242 3.55 -10.35 -0.30
C GLU A 242 3.23 -8.94 -0.78
N ALA A 243 3.09 -7.99 0.16
CA ALA A 243 2.68 -6.63 -0.15
C ALA A 243 3.57 -6.00 -1.24
N GLY A 244 4.86 -6.34 -1.27
CA GLY A 244 5.78 -5.89 -2.31
C GLY A 244 5.36 -6.31 -3.72
N TRP A 245 5.09 -7.60 -3.93
CA TRP A 245 4.64 -8.13 -5.21
C TRP A 245 3.26 -7.58 -5.61
N ASP A 246 2.33 -7.56 -4.65
CA ASP A 246 0.98 -7.06 -4.87
C ASP A 246 0.98 -5.57 -5.26
N SER A 247 1.89 -4.77 -4.67
CA SER A 247 2.08 -3.36 -5.06
C SER A 247 2.55 -3.23 -6.52
N PHE A 248 3.44 -4.09 -7.02
CA PHE A 248 3.85 -4.06 -8.42
C PHE A 248 2.73 -4.51 -9.35
N CYS A 249 2.02 -5.59 -9.01
CA CYS A 249 0.86 -6.04 -9.78
C CYS A 249 -0.16 -4.91 -9.94
N ALA A 250 -0.47 -4.19 -8.86
CA ALA A 250 -1.36 -3.04 -8.90
C ALA A 250 -0.83 -1.92 -9.82
N GLY A 251 0.46 -1.58 -9.74
CA GLY A 251 1.06 -0.57 -10.62
C GLY A 251 1.14 -0.98 -12.09
N TYR A 252 1.37 -2.27 -12.36
CA TYR A 252 1.33 -2.84 -13.70
C TYR A 252 -0.07 -2.67 -14.31
N ILE A 253 -1.10 -3.11 -13.57
CA ILE A 253 -2.50 -2.97 -13.99
C ILE A 253 -2.84 -1.49 -14.24
N PHE A 254 -2.41 -0.58 -13.34
CA PHE A 254 -2.59 0.86 -13.50
C PHE A 254 -2.03 1.39 -14.83
N ILE A 255 -0.78 1.07 -15.17
CA ILE A 255 -0.15 1.50 -16.42
C ILE A 255 -0.94 0.97 -17.63
N ARG A 256 -1.35 -0.30 -17.60
CA ARG A 256 -2.09 -0.91 -18.71
C ARG A 256 -3.47 -0.28 -18.92
N MET A 257 -4.17 0.03 -17.83
CA MET A 257 -5.44 0.76 -17.87
C MET A 257 -5.27 2.19 -18.37
N ALA A 258 -4.18 2.86 -17.99
CA ALA A 258 -3.88 4.21 -18.46
C ALA A 258 -3.68 4.24 -19.99
N TYR A 259 -2.91 3.28 -20.53
CA TYR A 259 -2.74 3.10 -21.97
C TYR A 259 -4.06 2.80 -22.69
N TYR A 260 -4.87 1.90 -22.13
CA TYR A 260 -6.18 1.59 -22.70
C TYR A 260 -7.10 2.81 -22.72
N ASN A 261 -7.16 3.57 -21.62
CA ASN A 261 -8.01 4.76 -21.56
C ASN A 261 -7.62 5.82 -22.60
N ILE A 262 -6.32 6.02 -22.84
CA ILE A 262 -5.87 6.96 -23.89
C ILE A 262 -6.15 6.43 -25.29
N SER A 263 -6.10 5.12 -25.53
CA SER A 263 -6.42 4.57 -26.85
C SER A 263 -7.90 4.77 -27.22
N LEU A 264 -8.79 4.93 -26.24
CA LEU A 264 -10.19 5.29 -26.45
C LEU A 264 -10.36 6.74 -26.93
N SER A 265 -9.40 7.62 -26.65
CA SER A 265 -9.46 9.01 -27.13
C SER A 265 -9.12 9.01 -28.62
N GLN A 266 -10.15 9.08 -29.48
CA GLN A 266 -10.11 8.95 -30.95
C GLN A 266 -9.23 9.97 -31.71
N HIS A 267 -8.43 10.77 -31.01
CA HIS A 267 -7.66 11.89 -31.55
C HIS A 267 -6.19 11.57 -31.84
N TYR A 268 -5.71 10.36 -31.54
CA TYR A 268 -4.31 10.00 -31.72
C TYR A 268 -4.10 9.08 -32.94
N ALA A 269 -3.06 9.38 -33.71
CA ALA A 269 -2.63 8.50 -34.79
C ALA A 269 -2.28 7.12 -34.23
N LYS A 270 -2.62 6.04 -34.96
CA LYS A 270 -2.41 4.65 -34.53
C LYS A 270 -0.96 4.31 -34.16
N SER A 271 0.02 5.12 -34.59
CA SER A 271 1.45 4.94 -34.33
C SER A 271 2.06 5.92 -33.31
N LYS A 272 1.24 6.74 -32.61
CA LYS A 272 1.76 7.70 -31.63
C LYS A 272 2.34 6.94 -30.42
N LYS A 273 3.61 7.19 -30.13
CA LYS A 273 4.21 6.85 -28.83
C LYS A 273 3.83 7.92 -27.80
N PHE A 274 3.38 7.50 -26.64
CA PHE A 274 2.98 8.38 -25.54
C PHE A 274 4.09 8.46 -24.50
N VAL A 275 4.32 9.66 -23.96
CA VAL A 275 5.18 9.80 -22.78
C VAL A 275 4.39 9.51 -21.50
N ALA A 276 5.07 9.10 -20.42
CA ALA A 276 4.42 8.69 -19.18
C ALA A 276 3.44 9.73 -18.59
N SER A 277 3.74 11.02 -18.70
CA SER A 277 2.85 12.07 -18.21
C SER A 277 1.55 12.13 -18.99
N GLU A 278 1.58 11.92 -20.31
CA GLU A 278 0.37 11.85 -21.13
C GLU A 278 -0.48 10.66 -20.67
N VAL A 279 0.13 9.46 -20.63
CA VAL A 279 -0.48 8.20 -20.18
C VAL A 279 -1.22 8.37 -18.85
N ILE A 280 -0.53 8.86 -17.82
CA ILE A 280 -1.11 9.04 -16.48
C ILE A 280 -2.17 10.15 -16.47
N SER A 281 -1.96 11.24 -17.20
CA SER A 281 -2.93 12.36 -17.26
C SER A 281 -4.26 11.95 -17.89
N GLY A 282 -4.27 10.95 -18.76
CA GLY A 282 -5.48 10.37 -19.33
C GLY A 282 -6.45 9.86 -18.25
N LEU A 283 -5.94 9.39 -17.12
CA LEU A 283 -6.76 8.93 -16.00
C LEU A 283 -7.16 10.04 -15.03
N SER A 284 -6.94 11.33 -15.35
CA SER A 284 -7.15 12.44 -14.42
C SER A 284 -8.55 12.51 -13.79
N HIS A 285 -9.59 12.05 -14.48
CA HIS A 285 -10.97 11.98 -13.97
C HIS A 285 -11.15 10.99 -12.82
N TYR A 286 -10.24 10.03 -12.65
CA TYR A 286 -10.28 9.01 -11.61
C TYR A 286 -9.43 9.37 -10.38
N LYS A 287 -8.85 10.57 -10.35
CA LYS A 287 -8.07 11.06 -9.20
C LYS A 287 -8.95 11.12 -7.96
N ASN A 288 -8.45 10.56 -6.87
CA ASN A 288 -9.07 10.57 -5.55
C ASN A 288 -10.46 9.89 -5.50
N CYS A 289 -10.74 8.97 -6.44
CA CYS A 289 -11.95 8.14 -6.44
C CYS A 289 -11.63 6.77 -5.84
N VAL A 290 -11.78 6.62 -4.52
CA VAL A 290 -11.41 5.38 -3.82
C VAL A 290 -12.60 4.44 -3.70
N ASN A 291 -12.42 3.17 -4.07
CA ASN A 291 -13.49 2.19 -4.12
C ASN A 291 -14.04 1.92 -2.71
N VAL A 292 -15.37 1.89 -2.60
CA VAL A 292 -16.04 1.43 -1.38
C VAL A 292 -16.58 0.04 -1.63
N ILE A 293 -15.80 -0.97 -1.25
CA ILE A 293 -16.23 -2.37 -1.30
C ILE A 293 -17.63 -2.48 -0.66
N ARG A 294 -18.64 -2.97 -1.39
CA ARG A 294 -20.01 -3.18 -0.88
C ARG A 294 -20.68 -1.93 -0.26
N GLY A 295 -20.35 -0.73 -0.76
CA GLY A 295 -21.03 0.53 -0.43
C GLY A 295 -22.23 0.82 -1.34
N ALA A 296 -23.10 1.75 -0.93
CA ALA A 296 -24.20 2.25 -1.78
C ALA A 296 -23.71 3.18 -2.90
N THR A 297 -22.50 3.71 -2.78
CA THR A 297 -21.79 4.49 -3.80
C THR A 297 -20.59 3.68 -4.32
N ALA A 298 -20.25 3.85 -5.60
CA ALA A 298 -19.15 3.11 -6.22
C ALA A 298 -17.77 3.54 -5.67
N HIS A 299 -17.60 4.83 -5.37
CA HIS A 299 -16.38 5.39 -4.78
C HIS A 299 -16.69 6.55 -3.82
N ILE A 300 -15.69 6.97 -3.03
CA ILE A 300 -15.65 8.22 -2.23
C ILE A 300 -14.46 9.05 -2.68
#